data_AF-A0AAU7CD87-F1
#
_entry.id   AF-A0AAU7CD87-F1
#
_cell.length_a   1.000
_cell.length_b   1.000
_cell.length_c   1.000
_cell.angle_alpha   90.00
_cell.angle_beta   90.00
_cell.angle_gamma   90.00
#
_symmetry.space_group_name_H-M   'P 1'
#
loop_
_entity.id
_entity.type
_entity.pdbx_description
1 polymer ?
#
loop_
_entity_poly.entity_id
_entity_poly.type
_entity_poly.pdbx_seq_one_letter_code
_entity_poly.pdbx_strand_id
1 'polypeptide(L)' 'MYLGPMEVIIVASTGLLYLWPVWRICRKAGFPGAIGLLALVPFANIGLLLFLAFAEWPATRHAKPIDRDPDF' A
#
# COMPACT_ATOMS: atom_id res chain seq x y z
N MET A 1 -18.91 29.39 -3.02
CA MET A 1 -18.25 28.28 -2.27
C MET A 1 -16.77 28.62 -2.21
N TYR A 2 -16.35 29.43 -1.23
CA TYR A 2 -14.94 29.74 -1.02
C TYR A 2 -14.37 28.60 -0.20
N LEU A 3 -13.56 27.72 -0.82
CA LEU A 3 -12.73 26.83 -0.04
C LEU A 3 -11.77 27.72 0.76
N GLY A 4 -11.98 27.78 2.07
CA GLY A 4 -11.09 28.55 2.94
C GLY A 4 -9.69 27.92 2.95
N PRO A 5 -8.64 28.69 3.31
CA PRO A 5 -7.29 28.12 3.48
C PRO A 5 -7.27 26.94 4.46
N MET A 6 -8.18 26.93 5.45
CA MET A 6 -8.35 25.84 6.40
C MET A 6 -8.85 24.55 5.74
N GLU A 7 -9.78 24.62 4.78
CA GLU A 7 -10.23 23.44 4.04
C GLU A 7 -9.11 22.85 3.19
N VAL A 8 -8.32 23.71 2.53
CA VAL A 8 -7.17 23.25 1.74
C VAL A 8 -6.14 22.54 2.61
N ILE A 9 -5.86 23.08 3.81
CA ILE A 9 -4.94 22.45 4.78
C ILE A 9 -5.47 21.08 5.21
N ILE A 10 -6.77 20.97 5.52
CA ILE A 10 -7.38 19.70 5.94
C ILE A 10 -7.29 18.67 4.81
N VAL A 11 -7.72 19.04 3.60
CA VAL A 11 -7.69 18.14 2.43
C VAL A 11 -6.27 17.69 2.11
N ALA A 12 -5.30 18.62 2.12
CA ALA A 12 -3.89 18.29 1.91
C ALA A 12 -3.33 17.35 3.00
N SER A 13 -3.67 17.61 4.27
CA SER A 13 -3.24 16.78 5.40
C SER A 13 -3.84 15.38 5.33
N THR A 14 -5.13 15.26 5.05
CA THR A 14 -5.81 13.96 4.87
C THR A 14 -5.20 13.18 3.70
N GLY A 15 -4.93 13.86 2.57
CA GLY A 15 -4.27 13.26 1.42
C GLY A 15 -2.88 12.71 1.76
N LEU A 16 -2.06 13.47 2.50
CA LEU A 16 -0.73 13.01 2.96
C LEU A 16 -0.83 11.82 3.92
N LEU A 17 -1.72 11.89 4.91
CA LEU A 17 -1.93 10.84 5.90
C LEU A 17 -2.46 9.54 5.27
N TYR A 18 -3.16 9.65 4.14
CA TYR A 18 -3.63 8.49 3.36
C TYR A 18 -2.56 7.96 2.40
N LEU A 19 -1.87 8.84 1.66
CA LEU A 19 -0.84 8.45 0.71
C LEU A 19 0.36 7.78 1.39
N TRP A 20 0.76 8.27 2.56
CA TRP A 20 1.91 7.74 3.30
C TRP A 20 1.80 6.23 3.59
N PRO A 21 0.73 5.72 4.24
CA PRO A 21 0.58 4.29 4.48
C PRO A 21 0.44 3.49 3.19
N VAL A 22 -0.29 3.99 2.19
CA VAL A 22 -0.42 3.32 0.88
C VAL A 22 0.95 3.14 0.23
N TRP A 23 1.76 4.20 0.21
CA TRP A 23 3.11 4.15 -0.35
C TRP A 23 3.99 3.13 0.38
N ARG A 24 3.87 3.07 1.70
CA ARG A 24 4.57 2.10 2.56
C ARG A 24 4.14 0.66 2.26
N ILE A 25 2.84 0.43 2.01
CA ILE A 25 2.30 -0.89 1.65
C ILE A 25 2.82 -1.32 0.28
N CYS A 26 2.78 -0.45 -0.74
CA CYS A 26 3.30 -0.78 -2.06
C CYS A 26 4.78 -1.18 -2.02
N ARG A 27 5.62 -0.46 -1.25
CA ARG A 27 7.03 -0.83 -1.07
C ARG A 27 7.20 -2.18 -0.37
N LYS A 28 6.36 -2.50 0.63
CA LYS A 28 6.38 -3.81 1.31
C LYS A 28 5.97 -4.95 0.40
N ALA A 29 5.03 -4.70 -0.51
CA ALA A 29 4.58 -5.68 -1.48
C ALA A 29 5.60 -5.91 -2.62
N GLY A 30 6.75 -5.21 -2.63
CA GLY A 30 7.79 -5.37 -3.63
C GLY A 30 7.55 -4.57 -4.92
N PHE A 31 6.55 -3.70 -4.93
CA PHE A 31 6.20 -2.87 -6.08
C PHE A 31 6.83 -1.46 -5.98
N PRO A 32 7.10 -0.79 -7.12
CA PRO A 32 7.54 0.60 -7.11
C PRO A 32 6.50 1.45 -6.40
N GLY A 33 6.96 2.29 -5.47
CA GLY A 33 6.04 3.05 -4.65
C GLY A 33 5.13 4.03 -5.44
N ALA A 34 5.50 4.37 -6.68
CA ALA A 34 4.67 5.14 -7.59
C ALA A 34 3.29 4.51 -7.86
N ILE A 35 3.13 3.19 -7.75
CA ILE A 35 1.81 2.54 -7.90
C ILE A 35 0.85 2.95 -6.77
N GLY A 36 1.39 3.35 -5.61
CA GLY A 36 0.58 3.90 -4.51
C GLY A 36 -0.10 5.23 -4.84
N LEU A 37 0.39 5.96 -5.85
CA LEU A 37 -0.25 7.20 -6.32
C LEU A 37 -1.61 6.94 -6.96
N LEU A 38 -1.86 5.73 -7.48
CA LEU A 38 -3.17 5.34 -8.01
C LEU A 38 -4.26 5.32 -6.92
N ALA A 39 -3.90 5.19 -5.64
CA ALA A 39 -4.86 5.25 -4.55
C ALA A 39 -5.52 6.64 -4.40
N LEU A 40 -4.94 7.69 -4.98
CA LEU A 40 -5.56 9.02 -5.03
C LEU A 40 -6.81 9.06 -5.91
N VAL A 41 -6.89 8.15 -6.88
CA VAL A 41 -8.02 8.04 -7.81
C VAL A 41 -8.96 6.94 -7.31
N PRO A 42 -10.24 7.21 -6.99
CA PRO A 42 -11.12 6.26 -6.31
C PRO A 42 -11.30 4.93 -7.07
N PHE A 43 -11.44 4.97 -8.41
CA PHE A 43 -11.55 3.76 -9.22
C PHE A 43 -10.24 2.97 -9.28
N ALA A 44 -9.12 3.68 -9.43
CA ALA A 44 -7.82 3.02 -9.47
C ALA A 44 -7.41 2.49 -8.10
N ASN A 45 -7.88 3.10 -7.01
CA ASN A 45 -7.72 2.59 -5.65
C ASN A 45 -8.38 1.22 -5.48
N ILE A 46 -9.60 1.04 -6.00
CA ILE A 46 -10.26 -0.28 -5.99
C ILE A 46 -9.44 -1.29 -6.81
N GLY A 47 -8.98 -0.90 -8.01
CA GLY A 47 -8.12 -1.75 -8.83
C GLY A 47 -6.81 -2.12 -8.13
N LEU A 48 -6.19 -1.16 -7.43
CA LEU A 48 -4.98 -1.36 -6.65
C LEU A 48 -5.20 -2.30 -5.47
N LEU A 49 -6.32 -2.18 -4.77
CA LEU A 49 -6.70 -3.06 -3.67
C LEU A 49 -6.92 -4.50 -4.16
N LEU A 50 -7.63 -4.67 -5.28
CA LEU A 50 -7.80 -5.98 -5.91
C LEU A 50 -6.46 -6.56 -6.36
N PHE A 51 -5.63 -5.76 -7.03
CA PHE A 51 -4.29 -6.18 -7.43
C PHE A 51 -3.44 -6.60 -6.23
N LEU A 52 -3.41 -5.81 -5.16
CA LEU A 52 -2.65 -6.12 -3.95
C LEU A 52 -3.18 -7.37 -3.24
N ALA A 53 -4.50 -7.61 -3.27
CA ALA A 53 -5.12 -8.80 -2.67
C ALA A 53 -4.74 -10.09 -3.40
N PHE A 54 -4.60 -10.05 -4.73
CA PHE A 54 -4.26 -11.22 -5.55
C PHE A 54 -2.79 -11.32 -5.94
N ALA A 55 -2.01 -10.24 -5.82
CA ALA A 55 -0.59 -10.25 -6.09
C ALA A 55 0.14 -11.18 -5.12
N GLU A 56 1.23 -11.78 -5.57
CA GLU A 56 2.12 -12.54 -4.69
C GLU A 56 2.95 -11.58 -3.84
N TRP A 57 2.93 -11.76 -2.52
CA TRP A 57 3.69 -10.92 -1.62
C TRP A 57 5.08 -11.53 -1.41
N PRO A 58 6.16 -10.73 -1.36
CA PRO A 58 7.50 -11.25 -1.14
C PRO A 58 7.63 -12.02 0.19
N ALA A 59 6.79 -11.71 1.17
CA ALA A 59 6.76 -12.41 2.46
C ALA A 59 6.29 -13.88 2.38
N THR A 60 5.47 -14.26 1.40
CA THR A 60 5.05 -15.66 1.23
C THR A 60 6.15 -16.53 0.59
N ARG A 61 7.14 -15.90 -0.07
CA ARG A 61 8.24 -16.61 -0.73
C ARG A 61 9.27 -17.20 0.23
N HIS A 62 9.25 -16.81 1.51
CA HIS A 62 10.24 -17.20 2.51
C HIS A 62 9.72 -18.18 3.57
N ALA A 63 8.76 -19.04 3.24
CA ALA A 63 8.57 -20.26 4.00
C ALA A 63 9.81 -21.15 3.77
N LYS A 64 10.89 -20.88 4.51
CA LYS A 64 12.05 -21.77 4.59
C LYS A 64 11.46 -23.10 5.07
N PRO A 65 11.62 -24.21 4.33
CA PRO A 65 11.28 -25.52 4.86
C PRO A 65 11.94 -25.61 6.22
N ILE A 66 11.14 -25.84 7.27
CA ILE A 66 11.68 -26.26 8.56
C ILE A 66 12.56 -27.45 8.21
N ASP A 67 13.86 -27.27 8.30
CA ASP A 67 14.81 -28.36 8.35
C ASP A 67 14.38 -29.16 9.57
N ARG A 68 13.56 -30.19 9.33
CA ARG A 68 13.35 -31.24 10.30
C ARG A 68 14.71 -31.89 10.47
N ASP A 69 15.45 -31.41 11.46
CA ASP A 69 16.57 -32.13 12.02
C ASP A 69 16.02 -33.49 12.49
N PRO A 70 16.42 -34.61 11.85
CA PRO A 70 15.84 -35.92 12.13
C PRO A 70 16.34 -36.52 13.46
N ASP A 71 17.11 -35.77 14.26
CA ASP A 71 17.95 -36.28 15.34
C ASP A 71 17.47 -35.88 16.76
N PHE A 72 16.22 -35.40 16.92
CA PHE A 72 15.57 -35.16 18.22
C PHE A 72 14.31 -36.02 18.43
#